data_AF-A0A1C5MSC6-F1
#
_entry.id   AF-A0A1C5MSC6-F1
#
_cell.length_a   1.000
_cell.length_b   1.000
_cell.length_c   1.000
_cell.angle_alpha   90.00
_cell.angle_beta   90.00
_cell.angle_gamma   90.00
#
_symmetry.space_group_name_H-M   'P 1'
#
loop_
_entity.id
_entity.type
_entity.pdbx_description
1 polymer ?
#
loop_
_entity_poly.entity_id
_entity_poly.type
_entity_poly.pdbx_seq_one_letter_code
_entity_poly.pdbx_strand_id
1 'polypeptide(L)'
;MRSLDDGSDSMVENPDYRTVAERVQECLDHGLISDSAFTNDYTTANQLMYQGKAAMSFQDFVPITEHYNNMGDTFGWIPYSAFYPADQVTVDSDYTVAGGPMPDDGPAVSAQSENPALAAEWAVQYTLEKLNISYQLGYSPQVTTDEIEMEVEANPVMNAYMEFF
;
A
#
# COMPACT_ATOMS: atom_id res chain seq x y z
N MET A 1 9.49 -8.07 12.63
CA MET A 1 10.35 -7.10 11.93
C MET A 1 11.69 -6.87 12.61
N ARG A 2 11.76 -6.61 13.93
CA ARG A 2 13.04 -6.37 14.64
C ARG A 2 14.18 -7.38 14.41
N SER A 3 13.87 -8.67 14.22
CA SER A 3 14.89 -9.72 14.04
C SER A 3 15.50 -9.79 12.64
N LEU A 4 14.83 -9.25 11.62
CA LEU A 4 15.39 -9.13 10.27
C LEU A 4 16.32 -7.92 10.18
N ASP A 5 15.99 -6.84 10.87
CA ASP A 5 16.74 -5.58 10.84
C ASP A 5 18.12 -5.68 11.52
N ASP A 6 18.25 -6.55 12.54
CA ASP A 6 19.53 -6.80 13.22
C ASP A 6 20.26 -8.05 12.70
N GLY A 7 19.70 -8.72 11.68
CA GLY A 7 20.26 -9.91 11.04
C GLY A 7 20.27 -11.16 11.93
N SER A 8 19.53 -11.16 13.04
CA SER A 8 19.43 -12.31 13.95
C SER A 8 18.47 -13.39 13.44
N ASP A 9 17.58 -13.05 12.51
CA ASP A 9 16.75 -13.98 11.74
C ASP A 9 17.20 -14.05 10.27
N SER A 10 17.19 -15.27 9.73
CA SER A 10 17.37 -15.50 8.30
C SER A 10 16.02 -15.72 7.64
N MET A 11 15.68 -14.91 6.62
CA MET A 11 14.50 -15.16 5.78
C MET A 11 14.51 -16.56 5.15
N VAL A 12 15.69 -17.13 4.94
CA VAL A 12 15.87 -18.45 4.30
C VAL A 12 15.61 -19.59 5.28
N GLU A 13 15.90 -19.39 6.57
CA GLU A 13 15.75 -20.43 7.60
C GLU A 13 14.42 -20.33 8.37
N ASN A 14 13.73 -19.20 8.26
CA ASN A 14 12.45 -19.02 8.92
C ASN A 14 11.35 -19.83 8.18
N PRO A 15 10.74 -20.83 8.84
CA PRO A 15 9.74 -21.72 8.24
C PRO A 15 8.44 -21.02 7.82
N ASP A 16 8.16 -19.83 8.36
CA ASP A 16 6.97 -19.06 8.03
C ASP A 16 7.03 -18.59 6.55
N TYR A 17 8.20 -18.21 6.04
CA TYR A 17 8.35 -17.82 4.64
C TYR A 17 8.11 -18.97 3.66
N ARG A 18 8.57 -20.18 4.01
CA ARG A 18 8.22 -21.39 3.23
C ARG A 18 6.71 -21.63 3.26
N THR A 19 6.10 -21.54 4.43
CA THR A 19 4.65 -21.74 4.60
C THR A 19 3.85 -20.75 3.74
N VAL A 20 4.25 -19.48 3.70
CA VAL A 20 3.62 -18.47 2.83
C VAL A 20 3.76 -18.83 1.34
N ALA A 21 4.95 -19.24 0.89
CA ALA A 21 5.17 -19.65 -0.49
C ALA A 21 4.30 -20.86 -0.89
N GLU A 22 4.16 -21.84 0.01
CA GLU A 22 3.27 -23.00 -0.17
C GLU A 22 1.80 -22.57 -0.28
N ARG A 23 1.34 -21.60 0.52
CA ARG A 23 -0.03 -21.06 0.41
C ARG A 23 -0.27 -20.30 -0.90
N VAL A 24 0.71 -19.54 -1.38
CA VAL A 24 0.61 -18.89 -2.70
C VAL A 24 0.47 -19.94 -3.80
N GLN A 25 1.23 -21.04 -3.72
CA GLN A 25 1.10 -22.16 -4.65
C GLN A 25 -0.28 -22.82 -4.58
N GLU A 26 -0.82 -23.05 -3.38
CA GLU A 26 -2.20 -23.56 -3.23
C GLU A 26 -3.22 -22.63 -3.89
N CYS A 27 -3.11 -21.32 -3.70
CA CYS A 27 -3.99 -20.35 -4.36
C CYS A 27 -3.91 -20.43 -5.90
N LEU A 28 -2.73 -20.68 -6.47
CA LEU A 28 -2.56 -20.90 -7.92
C LEU A 28 -3.21 -22.22 -8.36
N ASP A 29 -2.93 -23.31 -7.64
CA ASP A 29 -3.44 -24.64 -7.96
C ASP A 29 -4.98 -24.70 -7.91
N HIS A 30 -5.59 -23.87 -7.06
CA HIS A 30 -7.03 -23.70 -6.93
C HIS A 30 -7.63 -22.60 -7.84
N GLY A 31 -6.82 -21.94 -8.68
CA GLY A 31 -7.28 -20.90 -9.61
C GLY A 31 -7.77 -19.61 -8.94
N LEU A 32 -7.34 -19.35 -7.71
CA LEU A 32 -7.68 -18.14 -6.96
C LEU A 32 -6.81 -16.94 -7.38
N ILE A 33 -5.63 -17.20 -7.95
CA ILE A 33 -4.74 -16.20 -8.54
C ILE A 33 -4.71 -16.44 -10.05
N SER A 34 -4.85 -15.36 -10.83
CA SER A 34 -4.77 -15.45 -12.30
C SER A 34 -3.41 -16.00 -12.75
N ASP A 35 -3.38 -16.90 -13.74
CA ASP A 35 -2.13 -17.37 -14.37
C ASP A 35 -1.29 -16.22 -14.90
N SER A 36 -1.94 -15.13 -15.31
CA SER A 36 -1.28 -13.92 -15.83
C SER A 36 -0.75 -12.99 -14.73
N ALA A 37 -0.91 -13.32 -13.44
CA ALA A 37 -0.47 -12.49 -12.33
C ALA A 37 1.05 -12.25 -12.33
N PHE A 38 1.83 -13.17 -12.91
CA PHE A 38 3.29 -13.06 -13.00
C PHE A 38 3.80 -12.39 -14.27
N THR A 39 2.89 -12.04 -15.20
CA THR A 39 3.26 -11.44 -16.50
C THR A 39 2.62 -10.08 -16.73
N ASN A 40 1.58 -9.74 -15.97
CA ASN A 40 0.89 -8.46 -16.09
C ASN A 40 1.57 -7.40 -15.20
N ASP A 41 1.61 -6.17 -15.69
CA ASP A 41 1.93 -5.01 -14.88
C ASP A 41 0.70 -4.50 -14.11
N TYR A 42 0.91 -3.53 -13.21
CA TYR A 42 -0.14 -2.90 -12.41
C TYR A 42 -1.25 -2.30 -13.29
N THR A 43 -0.89 -1.64 -14.40
CA THR A 43 -1.87 -1.04 -15.31
C THR A 43 -2.81 -2.10 -15.89
N THR A 44 -2.26 -3.22 -16.34
CA THR A 44 -3.02 -4.34 -16.89
C THR A 44 -3.88 -4.99 -15.80
N ALA A 45 -3.34 -5.19 -14.59
CA ALA A 45 -4.09 -5.73 -13.47
C ALA A 45 -5.30 -4.84 -13.08
N ASN A 46 -5.10 -3.52 -13.01
CA ASN A 46 -6.16 -2.56 -12.72
C ASN A 46 -7.25 -2.57 -13.80
N GLN A 47 -6.88 -2.64 -15.08
CA GLN A 47 -7.85 -2.76 -16.16
C GLN A 47 -8.69 -4.04 -16.06
N LEU A 48 -8.10 -5.16 -15.66
CA LEU A 48 -8.85 -6.41 -15.43
C LEU A 48 -9.86 -6.23 -14.29
N MET A 49 -9.47 -5.55 -13.21
CA MET A 49 -10.38 -5.22 -12.11
C MET A 49 -11.52 -4.30 -12.56
N TYR A 50 -11.22 -3.23 -13.30
CA TYR A 50 -12.23 -2.30 -13.84
C TYR A 50 -13.21 -2.98 -14.81
N GLN A 51 -12.76 -4.02 -15.51
CA GLN A 51 -13.60 -4.85 -16.38
C GLN A 51 -14.39 -5.93 -15.63
N GLY A 52 -14.31 -5.99 -14.31
CA GLY A 52 -14.97 -7.02 -13.49
C GLY A 52 -14.40 -8.43 -13.69
N LYS A 53 -13.17 -8.55 -14.22
CA LYS A 53 -12.49 -9.84 -14.44
C LYS A 53 -11.67 -10.31 -13.24
N ALA A 54 -11.57 -9.47 -12.20
CA ALA A 54 -10.99 -9.81 -10.92
C ALA A 54 -11.93 -9.32 -9.80
N ALA A 55 -12.18 -10.17 -8.81
CA ALA A 55 -12.99 -9.80 -7.65
C ALA A 55 -12.19 -8.99 -6.61
N MET A 56 -10.88 -9.25 -6.51
CA MET A 56 -9.97 -8.59 -5.59
C MET A 56 -8.63 -8.32 -6.29
N SER A 57 -7.94 -7.26 -5.87
CA SER A 57 -6.54 -7.02 -6.21
C SER A 57 -5.76 -6.70 -4.93
N PHE A 58 -4.50 -7.16 -4.88
CA PHE A 58 -3.59 -6.89 -3.77
C PHE A 58 -2.56 -5.86 -4.26
N GLN A 59 -2.53 -4.68 -3.64
CA GLN A 59 -1.62 -3.59 -4.00
C GLN A 59 -1.07 -2.95 -2.71
N ASP A 60 0.17 -2.44 -2.74
CA ASP A 60 0.72 -1.69 -1.59
C ASP A 60 0.18 -0.24 -1.57
N PHE A 61 -0.04 0.33 -2.74
CA PHE A 61 -0.63 1.64 -2.95
C PHE A 61 -1.85 1.52 -3.85
N VAL A 62 -2.97 2.06 -3.38
CA VAL A 62 -4.23 2.07 -4.13
C VAL A 62 -4.62 3.52 -4.36
N PRO A 63 -4.65 4.03 -5.61
CA PRO A 63 -5.21 5.34 -5.89
C PRO A 63 -6.74 5.25 -5.74
N ILE A 64 -7.24 5.31 -4.50
CA ILE A 64 -8.65 5.08 -4.12
C ILE A 64 -9.60 5.90 -4.99
N THR A 65 -9.27 7.18 -5.21
CA THR A 65 -10.05 8.08 -6.09
C THR A 65 -10.16 7.55 -7.50
N GLU A 66 -9.06 7.07 -8.09
CA GLU A 66 -9.05 6.53 -9.44
C GLU A 66 -9.87 5.25 -9.54
N HIS A 67 -9.70 4.32 -8.59
CA HIS A 67 -10.48 3.09 -8.55
C HIS A 67 -11.98 3.37 -8.40
N TYR A 68 -12.34 4.27 -7.48
CA TYR A 68 -13.72 4.68 -7.29
C TYR A 68 -14.30 5.38 -8.52
N ASN A 69 -13.53 6.23 -9.22
CA ASN A 69 -13.99 6.87 -10.45
C ASN A 69 -14.27 5.87 -11.59
N ASN A 70 -13.54 4.75 -11.63
CA ASN A 70 -13.73 3.72 -12.65
C ASN A 70 -14.83 2.70 -12.30
N MET A 71 -15.05 2.42 -11.01
CA MET A 71 -15.91 1.32 -10.54
C MET A 71 -17.13 1.77 -9.74
N GLY A 72 -17.16 3.02 -9.27
CA GLY A 72 -18.19 3.59 -8.42
C GLY A 72 -18.40 2.79 -7.13
N ASP A 73 -19.65 2.69 -6.70
CA ASP A 73 -20.09 2.00 -5.48
C ASP A 73 -19.78 0.49 -5.44
N THR A 74 -19.26 -0.09 -6.54
CA THR A 74 -18.82 -1.49 -6.58
C THR A 74 -17.38 -1.69 -6.11
N PHE A 75 -16.63 -0.61 -5.92
CA PHE A 75 -15.29 -0.63 -5.36
C PHE A 75 -15.32 -0.49 -3.84
N GLY A 76 -14.48 -1.26 -3.17
CA GLY A 76 -14.19 -1.14 -1.75
C GLY A 76 -12.71 -1.39 -1.49
N TRP A 77 -12.25 -0.91 -0.34
CA TRP A 77 -10.90 -1.12 0.15
C TRP A 77 -10.97 -1.77 1.54
N ILE A 78 -10.07 -2.72 1.78
CA ILE A 78 -9.87 -3.32 3.10
C ILE A 78 -8.36 -3.46 3.34
N PRO A 79 -7.89 -3.32 4.59
CA PRO A 79 -6.50 -3.59 4.92
C PRO A 79 -6.17 -5.08 4.76
N TYR A 80 -4.90 -5.41 4.57
CA TYR A 80 -4.47 -6.80 4.59
C TYR A 80 -4.79 -7.42 5.95
N SER A 81 -5.46 -8.58 5.93
CA SER A 81 -5.61 -9.38 7.14
C SER A 81 -4.24 -9.81 7.62
N ALA A 82 -3.98 -9.72 8.92
CA ALA A 82 -2.85 -10.45 9.48
C ALA A 82 -2.96 -11.94 9.13
N PHE A 83 -1.81 -12.56 8.95
CA PHE A 83 -1.71 -13.98 8.66
C PHE A 83 -2.06 -14.77 9.93
N TYR A 84 -3.36 -14.90 10.20
CA TYR A 84 -3.89 -15.83 11.19
C TYR A 84 -4.43 -17.06 10.44
N PRO A 85 -4.24 -18.27 10.99
CA PRO A 85 -5.08 -19.39 10.65
C PRO A 85 -6.56 -18.97 10.71
N ALA A 86 -7.38 -19.39 9.74
CA ALA A 86 -8.76 -18.90 9.60
C ALA A 86 -9.63 -19.12 10.86
N ASP A 87 -9.28 -20.11 11.69
CA ASP A 87 -9.90 -20.42 12.98
C ASP A 87 -9.44 -19.54 14.15
N GLN A 88 -8.44 -18.70 13.93
CA GLN A 88 -7.86 -17.78 14.92
C GLN A 88 -8.15 -16.31 14.62
N VAL A 89 -8.79 -16.00 13.49
CA VAL A 89 -9.26 -14.66 13.16
C VAL A 89 -10.43 -14.30 14.09
N THR A 90 -10.27 -13.24 14.88
CA THR A 90 -11.33 -12.64 15.69
C THR A 90 -11.64 -11.24 15.15
N VAL A 91 -12.72 -10.62 15.65
CA VAL A 91 -13.02 -9.20 15.34
C VAL A 91 -11.93 -8.25 15.83
N ASP A 92 -11.14 -8.69 16.80
CA ASP A 92 -10.02 -7.94 17.40
C ASP A 92 -8.67 -8.32 16.78
N SER A 93 -8.64 -9.15 15.72
CA SER A 93 -7.40 -9.49 15.02
C SER A 93 -6.81 -8.23 14.39
N ASP A 94 -5.55 -7.93 14.76
CA ASP A 94 -4.84 -6.78 14.23
C ASP A 94 -4.65 -6.93 12.71
N TYR A 95 -5.01 -5.91 11.95
CA TYR A 95 -4.70 -5.84 10.54
C TYR A 95 -3.27 -5.30 10.38
N THR A 96 -2.51 -5.89 9.47
CA THR A 96 -1.17 -5.38 9.17
C THR A 96 -1.25 -4.52 7.93
N VAL A 97 -0.90 -3.24 8.06
CA VAL A 97 -0.59 -2.43 6.90
C VAL A 97 0.87 -2.70 6.55
N ALA A 98 1.10 -3.35 5.42
CA ALA A 98 2.42 -3.42 4.81
C ALA A 98 2.57 -2.19 3.91
N GLY A 99 3.60 -1.39 4.16
CA GLY A 99 3.72 -0.05 3.60
C GLY A 99 3.10 1.02 4.50
N GLY A 100 3.21 2.27 4.10
CA GLY A 100 2.64 3.43 4.80
C GLY A 100 2.36 4.56 3.83
N PRO A 101 1.80 5.70 4.28
CA PRO A 101 1.59 6.86 3.43
C PRO A 101 2.93 7.41 2.91
N MET A 102 3.32 6.97 1.71
CA MET A 102 4.52 7.38 0.96
C MET A 102 5.76 7.82 1.79
N PRO A 103 6.30 7.05 2.74
CA PRO A 103 7.66 7.32 3.20
C PRO A 103 8.70 6.81 2.19
N ASP A 104 8.30 5.95 1.25
CA ASP A 104 9.20 5.12 0.46
C ASP A 104 9.82 5.87 -0.75
N ASP A 105 9.21 7.01 -1.13
CA ASP A 105 9.65 7.86 -2.24
C ASP A 105 10.01 9.27 -1.76
N GLY A 106 11.10 9.35 -0.99
CA GLY A 106 11.75 10.59 -0.58
C GLY A 106 13.07 10.84 -1.32
N PRO A 107 13.41 12.09 -1.65
CA PRO A 107 14.72 12.40 -2.20
C PRO A 107 15.84 12.09 -1.20
N ALA A 108 16.79 11.25 -1.61
CA ALA A 108 18.03 11.03 -0.88
C ALA A 108 19.08 12.08 -1.28
N VAL A 109 19.77 12.65 -0.31
CA VAL A 109 20.85 13.61 -0.57
C VAL A 109 22.19 12.87 -0.64
N SER A 110 22.89 13.02 -1.77
CA SER A 110 24.23 12.46 -1.94
C SER A 110 25.20 13.06 -0.92
N ALA A 111 25.96 12.20 -0.24
CA ALA A 111 27.05 12.61 0.63
C ALA A 111 28.17 13.39 -0.09
N GLN A 112 28.22 13.32 -1.43
CA GLN A 112 29.19 14.01 -2.27
C GLN A 112 28.64 15.33 -2.85
N SER A 113 27.45 15.76 -2.45
CA SER A 113 26.89 17.05 -2.88
C SER A 113 27.85 18.19 -2.53
N GLU A 114 28.03 19.13 -3.45
CA GLU A 114 28.79 20.37 -3.20
C GLU A 114 28.10 21.24 -2.12
N ASN A 115 26.77 21.10 -1.97
CA ASN A 115 25.96 21.85 -1.02
C ASN A 115 24.95 20.93 -0.31
N PRO A 116 25.41 20.04 0.60
CA PRO A 116 24.56 19.01 1.20
C PRO A 116 23.46 19.60 2.10
N ALA A 117 23.73 20.72 2.79
CA ALA A 117 22.75 21.39 3.63
C ALA A 117 21.57 21.97 2.83
N LEU A 118 21.86 22.68 1.73
CA LEU A 118 20.83 23.25 0.86
C LEU A 118 20.04 22.15 0.14
N ALA A 119 20.73 21.09 -0.32
CA ALA A 119 20.06 19.95 -0.93
C ALA A 119 19.12 19.23 0.06
N ALA A 120 19.51 19.12 1.33
CA ALA A 120 18.66 18.57 2.39
C ALA A 120 17.45 19.47 2.70
N GLU A 121 17.65 20.78 2.76
CA GLU A 121 16.54 21.73 2.95
C GLU A 121 15.51 21.63 1.81
N TRP A 122 15.99 21.56 0.57
CA TRP A 122 15.11 21.41 -0.59
C TRP A 122 14.41 20.04 -0.62
N ALA A 123 15.12 18.97 -0.26
CA ALA A 123 14.55 17.63 -0.12
C ALA A 123 13.37 17.62 0.86
N VAL A 124 13.52 18.25 2.03
CA VAL A 124 12.45 18.36 3.03
C VAL A 124 11.27 19.17 2.49
N GLN A 125 11.52 20.36 1.92
CA GLN A 125 10.45 21.20 1.37
C GLN A 125 9.69 20.50 0.26
N TYR A 126 10.40 19.86 -0.68
CA TYR A 126 9.80 19.09 -1.76
C TYR A 126 8.91 17.96 -1.22
N THR A 127 9.38 17.20 -0.23
CA THR A 127 8.60 16.11 0.37
C THR A 127 7.34 16.63 1.03
N LEU A 128 7.41 17.71 1.81
CA LEU A 128 6.24 18.31 2.45
C LEU A 128 5.21 18.78 1.42
N GLU A 129 5.64 19.52 0.39
CA GLU A 129 4.73 19.99 -0.66
C GLU A 129 4.10 18.84 -1.46
N LYS A 130 4.89 17.82 -1.79
CA LYS A 130 4.39 16.62 -2.47
C LYS A 130 3.30 15.94 -1.64
N LEU A 131 3.52 15.75 -0.34
CA LEU A 131 2.56 15.10 0.55
C LEU A 131 1.29 15.94 0.74
N ASN A 132 1.44 17.26 0.85
CA ASN A 132 0.30 18.19 0.92
C ASN A 132 -0.57 18.09 -0.33
N ILE A 133 0.04 18.14 -1.52
CA ILE A 133 -0.66 18.00 -2.81
C ILE A 133 -1.31 16.61 -2.93
N SER A 134 -0.61 15.54 -2.56
CA SER A 134 -1.17 14.19 -2.58
C SER A 134 -2.40 14.07 -1.69
N TYR A 135 -2.39 14.67 -0.51
CA TYR A 135 -3.56 14.72 0.36
C TYR A 135 -4.68 15.58 -0.22
N GLN A 136 -4.38 16.79 -0.72
CA GLN A 136 -5.35 17.68 -1.35
C GLN A 136 -6.12 17.01 -2.50
N LEU A 137 -5.44 16.15 -3.26
CA LEU A 137 -6.02 15.40 -4.38
C LEU A 137 -6.60 14.03 -3.95
N GLY A 138 -6.60 13.71 -2.66
CA GLY A 138 -7.17 12.49 -2.10
C GLY A 138 -6.39 11.21 -2.48
N TYR A 139 -5.09 11.32 -2.72
CA TYR A 139 -4.25 10.16 -3.07
C TYR A 139 -3.63 9.46 -1.85
N SER A 140 -3.47 10.17 -0.73
CA SER A 140 -2.85 9.66 0.49
C SER A 140 -3.53 10.26 1.71
N PRO A 141 -3.47 9.61 2.89
CA PRO A 141 -3.93 10.23 4.12
C PRO A 141 -2.96 11.35 4.54
N GLN A 142 -3.44 12.25 5.40
CA GLN A 142 -2.63 13.36 5.88
C GLN A 142 -1.52 12.84 6.80
N VAL A 143 -0.29 13.31 6.59
CA VAL A 143 0.87 12.94 7.41
C VAL A 143 1.47 14.12 8.18
N THR A 144 0.86 15.29 8.06
CA THR A 144 1.23 16.53 8.75
C THR A 144 0.24 16.83 9.87
N THR A 145 0.63 17.67 10.83
CA THR A 145 -0.27 18.16 11.89
C THR A 145 -1.05 19.40 11.50
N ASP A 146 -0.73 20.01 10.36
CA ASP A 146 -1.36 21.23 9.88
C ASP A 146 -2.71 20.89 9.26
N GLU A 147 -3.77 21.67 9.50
CA GLU A 147 -5.05 21.42 8.82
C GLU A 147 -4.91 21.71 7.32
N ILE A 148 -4.94 20.66 6.50
CA ILE A 148 -4.96 20.75 5.04
C ILE A 148 -6.38 20.42 4.60
N GLU A 149 -6.97 21.24 3.71
CA GLU A 149 -8.27 20.96 3.12
C GLU A 149 -8.10 20.13 1.84
N MET A 150 -8.95 19.13 1.62
CA MET A 150 -8.99 18.44 0.33
C MET A 150 -9.68 19.30 -0.72
N GLU A 151 -9.12 19.32 -1.93
CA GLU A 151 -9.71 20.00 -3.09
C GLU A 151 -10.73 19.10 -3.82
N VAL A 152 -10.75 17.82 -3.49
CA VAL A 152 -11.67 16.83 -4.03
C VAL A 152 -12.66 16.39 -2.96
N GLU A 153 -13.90 16.13 -3.36
CA GLU A 153 -14.89 15.54 -2.45
C GLU A 153 -14.47 14.11 -2.09
N ALA A 154 -14.36 13.84 -0.79
CA ALA A 154 -14.04 12.53 -0.27
C ALA A 154 -15.14 11.53 -0.66
N ASN A 155 -14.81 10.55 -1.50
CA ASN A 155 -15.75 9.46 -1.77
C ASN A 155 -15.91 8.55 -0.53
N PRO A 156 -16.99 7.75 -0.43
CA PRO A 156 -17.24 6.92 0.74
C PRO A 156 -16.10 5.95 1.08
N VAL A 157 -15.38 5.43 0.08
CA VAL A 157 -14.24 4.53 0.29
C VAL A 157 -13.04 5.27 0.87
N MET A 158 -12.80 6.50 0.43
CA MET A 158 -11.75 7.36 0.99
C MET A 158 -12.04 7.73 2.44
N ASN A 159 -13.29 8.05 2.78
CA ASN A 159 -13.66 8.29 4.18
C ASN A 159 -13.39 7.06 5.06
N ALA A 160 -13.78 5.87 4.60
CA ALA A 160 -13.50 4.63 5.31
C ALA A 160 -11.99 4.34 5.46
N TYR A 161 -11.19 4.69 4.44
CA TYR A 161 -9.74 4.56 4.47
C TYR A 161 -9.09 5.55 5.47
N MET A 162 -9.55 6.81 5.50
CA MET A 162 -9.03 7.82 6.42
C MET A 162 -9.38 7.51 7.88
N GLU A 163 -10.56 6.95 8.17
CA GLU A 163 -10.96 6.54 9.52
C GLU A 163 -10.12 5.37 10.08
N PHE A 164 -9.41 4.64 9.22
CA PHE A 164 -8.56 3.53 9.61
C PHE A 164 -7.22 3.97 10.23
N PHE A 165 -6.76 5.20 9.96
CA PHE A 165 -5.49 5.76 10.44
C PHE A 165 -5.70 6.88 11.46
#